data_AF-A0A4U2ZJ37-F1
#
_entry.id   AF-A0A4U2ZJ37-F1
#
_cell.length_a   1.000
_cell.length_b   1.000
_cell.length_c   1.000
_cell.angle_alpha   90.00
_cell.angle_beta   90.00
_cell.angle_gamma   90.00
#
_symmetry.space_group_name_H-M   'P 1'
#
loop_
_entity.id
_entity.type
_entity.pdbx_description
1 polymer ?
#
loop_
_entity_poly.entity_id
_entity_poly.type
_entity_poly.pdbx_seq_one_letter_code
_entity_poly.pdbx_strand_id
1 'polypeptide(L)'
;LTSMFYSHKDELPDHVREDIEQGDWLFGRGTMDMKCGLTLQMAMVEQACEGRFDGNVLLLAVPDEEVNSVGMRAAVPRLLDLAKEHDLEYKTVLNSEPMFSRHPGDQNKYIYTGSIGKVLPGFLCYGKETHVGEPFAGLNGSYMAALLTAELELNTDLCDIVEGE
;
A
#
# COMPACT_ATOMS: atom_id res chain seq x y z
N LEU A 1 5.90 15.87 -20.71
CA LEU A 1 4.44 16.01 -20.88
C LEU A 1 4.10 15.97 -22.38
N THR A 2 2.95 15.40 -22.76
CA THR A 2 2.52 15.37 -24.17
C THR A 2 1.88 16.69 -24.58
N SER A 3 1.99 17.06 -25.85
CA SER A 3 1.30 18.25 -26.41
C SER A 3 -0.22 18.21 -26.20
N MET A 4 -0.80 17.00 -26.24
CA MET A 4 -2.22 16.74 -25.97
C MET A 4 -2.64 17.16 -24.55
N PHE A 5 -1.78 16.93 -23.54
CA PHE A 5 -2.11 17.26 -22.16
C PHE A 5 -2.21 18.79 -21.96
N TYR A 6 -1.32 19.56 -22.58
CA TYR A 6 -1.37 21.01 -22.53
C TYR A 6 -2.52 21.62 -23.35
N SER A 7 -2.92 20.98 -24.46
CA SER A 7 -4.01 21.49 -25.30
C SER A 7 -5.40 21.36 -24.68
N HIS A 8 -5.55 20.55 -23.63
CA HIS A 8 -6.82 20.34 -22.90
C HIS A 8 -6.72 20.80 -21.44
N LYS A 9 -5.74 21.67 -21.11
CA LYS A 9 -5.52 22.09 -19.71
C LYS A 9 -6.75 22.73 -19.07
N ASP A 10 -7.56 23.44 -19.85
CA ASP A 10 -8.75 24.15 -19.37
C ASP A 10 -9.91 23.21 -19.02
N GLU A 11 -9.81 21.93 -19.37
CA GLU A 11 -10.77 20.87 -19.00
C GLU A 11 -10.42 20.21 -17.67
N LEU A 12 -9.25 20.52 -17.09
CA LEU A 12 -8.75 19.93 -15.85
C LEU A 12 -9.24 20.72 -14.63
N PRO A 13 -9.38 20.08 -13.45
CA PRO A 13 -9.67 20.78 -12.21
C PRO A 13 -8.65 21.88 -11.90
N ASP A 14 -9.09 22.96 -11.26
CA ASP A 14 -8.26 24.15 -11.03
C ASP A 14 -6.91 23.84 -10.36
N HIS A 15 -6.89 22.98 -9.34
CA HIS A 15 -5.64 22.59 -8.68
C HIS A 15 -4.64 21.91 -9.64
N VAL A 16 -5.12 21.08 -10.57
CA VAL A 16 -4.27 20.43 -11.58
C VAL A 16 -3.75 21.45 -12.59
N ARG A 17 -4.54 22.48 -12.91
CA ARG A 17 -4.10 23.57 -13.80
C ARG A 17 -3.00 24.39 -13.15
N GLU A 18 -3.18 24.76 -11.88
CA GLU A 18 -2.16 25.48 -11.10
C GLU A 18 -0.84 24.69 -11.04
N ASP A 19 -0.94 23.40 -10.77
CA ASP A 19 0.20 22.47 -10.77
C ASP A 19 0.94 22.48 -12.13
N ILE A 20 0.21 22.39 -13.24
CA ILE A 20 0.78 22.43 -14.60
C ILE A 20 1.49 23.75 -14.89
N GLU A 21 0.91 24.86 -14.45
CA GLU A 21 1.43 26.22 -14.70
C GLU A 21 2.71 26.51 -13.89
N GLN A 22 2.85 25.92 -12.69
CA GLN A 22 4.08 25.99 -11.91
C GLN A 22 5.26 25.26 -12.58
N GLY A 23 4.98 24.16 -13.29
CA GLY A 23 5.98 23.44 -14.09
C GLY A 23 6.94 22.54 -13.30
N ASP A 24 6.80 22.46 -11.97
CA ASP A 24 7.65 21.67 -11.07
C ASP A 24 7.22 20.19 -10.98
N TRP A 25 6.98 19.56 -12.14
CA TRP A 25 6.45 18.19 -12.20
C TRP A 25 7.32 17.24 -13.02
N LEU A 26 7.65 16.10 -12.39
CA LEU A 26 8.35 15.01 -13.04
C LEU A 26 7.40 13.85 -13.34
N PHE A 27 7.02 13.71 -14.62
CA PHE A 27 6.13 12.64 -15.07
C PHE A 27 6.91 11.39 -15.44
N GLY A 28 6.48 10.24 -14.93
CA GLY A 28 7.04 8.94 -15.27
C GLY A 28 6.47 7.81 -14.44
N ARG A 29 6.38 6.60 -15.01
CA ARG A 29 5.95 5.41 -14.25
C ARG A 29 6.97 5.11 -13.16
N GLY A 30 6.44 5.13 -11.94
CA GLY A 30 7.16 4.88 -10.71
C GLY A 30 8.01 6.05 -10.23
N THR A 31 7.84 7.26 -10.80
CA THR A 31 8.45 8.46 -10.24
C THR A 31 8.00 8.66 -8.80
N MET A 32 6.67 8.68 -8.57
CA MET A 32 6.09 8.77 -7.22
C MET A 32 6.26 7.46 -6.44
N ASP A 33 5.96 6.33 -7.10
CA ASP A 33 5.89 5.00 -6.48
C ASP A 33 6.95 4.03 -7.07
N MET A 34 8.12 3.87 -6.46
CA MET A 34 8.65 4.70 -5.37
C MET A 34 10.06 5.22 -5.68
N LYS A 35 10.39 5.42 -6.96
CA LYS A 35 11.77 5.77 -7.39
C LYS A 35 12.27 7.09 -6.83
N CYS A 36 11.39 8.07 -6.60
CA CYS A 36 11.77 9.30 -5.93
C CYS A 36 12.20 9.03 -4.48
N GLY A 37 11.43 8.20 -3.75
CA GLY A 37 11.78 7.72 -2.42
C GLY A 37 13.11 6.97 -2.38
N LEU A 38 13.32 6.04 -3.31
CA LEU A 38 14.58 5.32 -3.46
C LEU A 38 15.77 6.27 -3.71
N THR A 39 15.59 7.24 -4.59
CA THR A 39 16.63 8.26 -4.89
C THR A 39 16.97 9.08 -3.65
N LEU A 40 15.95 9.49 -2.88
CA LEU A 40 16.14 10.19 -1.61
C LEU A 40 16.93 9.33 -0.61
N GLN A 41 16.62 8.04 -0.51
CA GLN A 41 17.36 7.12 0.36
C GLN A 41 18.81 6.92 -0.07
N MET A 42 19.08 6.86 -1.37
CA MET A 42 20.47 6.81 -1.88
C MET A 42 21.25 8.09 -1.53
N ALA A 43 20.62 9.26 -1.62
CA ALA A 43 21.23 10.51 -1.17
C ALA A 43 21.51 10.49 0.34
N MET A 44 20.62 9.92 1.17
CA MET A 44 20.91 9.75 2.60
C MET A 44 22.13 8.87 2.87
N VAL A 45 22.35 7.82 2.07
CA VAL A 45 23.57 6.99 2.17
C VAL A 45 24.82 7.81 1.84
N GLU A 46 24.80 8.62 0.78
CA GLU A 46 25.91 9.51 0.43
C GLU A 46 26.26 10.46 1.59
N GLN A 47 25.24 11.08 2.18
CA GLN A 47 25.39 11.96 3.34
C GLN A 47 25.97 11.22 4.56
N ALA A 48 25.61 9.94 4.74
CA ALA A 48 26.15 9.10 5.82
C ALA A 48 27.63 8.77 5.58
N CYS A 49 28.03 8.51 4.33
CA CYS A 49 29.43 8.30 3.96
C CYS A 49 30.29 9.55 4.21
N GLU A 50 29.71 10.74 4.17
CA GLU A 50 30.37 11.99 4.54
C GLU A 50 30.42 12.25 6.07
N GLY A 51 29.91 11.33 6.89
CA GLY A 51 29.91 11.43 8.35
C GLY A 51 28.91 12.44 8.91
N ARG A 52 27.84 12.75 8.18
CA ARG A 52 26.81 13.73 8.62
C ARG A 52 25.87 13.18 9.70
N PHE A 53 25.92 11.89 10.00
CA PHE A 53 25.08 11.26 11.02
C PHE A 53 25.93 10.39 11.95
N ASP A 54 25.52 10.32 13.20
CA ASP A 54 26.06 9.38 14.18
C ASP A 54 25.25 8.07 14.11
N GLY A 55 25.86 7.01 13.58
CA GLY A 55 25.25 5.69 13.45
C GLY A 55 25.47 5.00 12.10
N ASN A 56 24.88 3.81 11.96
CA ASN A 56 24.96 3.00 10.74
C ASN A 56 23.67 3.13 9.92
N VAL A 57 23.80 3.23 8.60
CA VAL A 57 22.68 3.23 7.66
C VAL A 57 22.74 1.95 6.83
N LEU A 58 21.62 1.23 6.76
CA LEU A 58 21.43 0.07 5.91
C LEU A 58 20.33 0.37 4.88
N LEU A 59 20.70 0.38 3.60
CA LEU A 59 19.73 0.46 2.51
C LEU A 59 19.33 -0.94 2.06
N LEU A 60 18.02 -1.23 2.10
CA LEU A 60 17.44 -2.44 1.54
C LEU A 60 16.51 -2.06 0.38
N ALA A 61 16.89 -2.44 -0.83
CA ALA A 61 16.03 -2.35 -2.01
C ALA A 61 15.63 -3.75 -2.46
N VAL A 62 14.33 -3.96 -2.65
CA VAL A 62 13.77 -5.27 -3.03
C VAL A 62 12.85 -5.14 -4.25
N PRO A 63 12.82 -6.15 -5.14
CA PRO A 63 11.85 -6.19 -6.22
C PRO A 63 10.51 -6.76 -5.74
N ASP A 64 9.50 -6.68 -6.61
CA ASP A 64 8.25 -7.45 -6.51
C ASP A 64 7.33 -7.06 -5.34
N GLU A 65 7.50 -5.86 -4.75
CA GLU A 65 6.61 -5.35 -3.70
C GLU A 65 5.14 -5.38 -4.15
N GLU A 66 4.88 -4.81 -5.33
CA GLU A 66 3.55 -4.63 -5.96
C GLU A 66 2.80 -5.91 -6.34
N VAL A 67 3.40 -7.08 -6.12
CA VAL A 67 2.80 -8.36 -6.49
C VAL A 67 2.82 -9.31 -5.29
N ASN A 68 3.80 -10.19 -5.21
CA ASN A 68 3.85 -11.23 -4.19
C ASN A 68 4.84 -10.90 -3.08
N SER A 69 5.47 -9.73 -3.12
CA SER A 69 6.51 -9.28 -2.19
C SER A 69 7.58 -10.36 -1.97
N VAL A 70 7.99 -11.05 -3.04
CA VAL A 70 9.01 -12.13 -2.93
C VAL A 70 10.32 -11.55 -2.40
N GLY A 71 10.68 -10.34 -2.82
CA GLY A 71 11.90 -9.66 -2.40
C GLY A 71 11.95 -9.42 -0.88
N MET A 72 10.91 -8.80 -0.30
CA MET A 72 10.89 -8.53 1.14
C MET A 72 10.79 -9.82 1.96
N ARG A 73 9.98 -10.79 1.52
CA ARG A 73 9.86 -12.10 2.21
C ARG A 73 11.18 -12.86 2.26
N ALA A 74 12.01 -12.73 1.22
CA ALA A 74 13.36 -13.30 1.20
C ALA A 74 14.37 -12.46 2.00
N ALA A 75 14.21 -11.14 2.02
CA ALA A 75 15.14 -10.24 2.70
C ALA A 75 15.04 -10.32 4.23
N VAL A 76 13.84 -10.44 4.80
CA VAL A 76 13.64 -10.42 6.27
C VAL A 76 14.47 -11.48 6.99
N PRO A 77 14.47 -12.78 6.61
CA PRO A 77 15.34 -13.77 7.24
C PRO A 77 16.83 -13.39 7.14
N ARG A 78 17.28 -12.86 6.01
CA ARG A 78 18.67 -12.45 5.83
C ARG A 78 19.05 -11.25 6.69
N LEU A 79 18.14 -10.30 6.91
CA LEU A 79 18.37 -9.18 7.85
C LEU A 79 18.57 -9.70 9.27
N LEU A 80 17.79 -10.70 9.70
CA LEU A 80 17.95 -11.32 11.02
C LEU A 80 19.29 -12.05 11.15
N ASP A 81 19.75 -12.71 10.09
CA ASP A 81 21.07 -13.35 10.09
C ASP A 81 22.19 -12.32 10.12
N LEU A 82 22.09 -11.24 9.35
CA LEU A 82 23.05 -10.12 9.37
C LEU A 82 23.15 -9.47 10.76
N ALA A 83 22.01 -9.32 11.45
CA ALA A 83 21.98 -8.79 12.81
C ALA A 83 22.77 -9.66 13.78
N LYS A 84 22.64 -10.99 13.67
CA LYS A 84 23.42 -11.92 14.50
C LYS A 84 24.90 -11.96 14.11
N GLU A 85 25.20 -11.94 12.82
CA GLU A 85 26.55 -12.02 12.27
C GLU A 85 27.41 -10.81 12.67
N HIS A 86 26.80 -9.63 12.73
CA HIS A 86 27.49 -8.37 12.97
C HIS A 86 27.09 -7.68 14.28
N ASP A 87 26.36 -8.38 15.17
CA ASP A 87 25.85 -7.84 16.45
C ASP A 87 25.10 -6.50 16.27
N LEU A 88 24.18 -6.46 15.30
CA LEU A 88 23.41 -5.26 14.96
C LEU A 88 22.07 -5.23 15.70
N GLU A 89 21.71 -4.04 16.16
CA GLU A 89 20.37 -3.73 16.65
C GLU A 89 19.67 -2.77 15.68
N TYR A 90 18.66 -3.25 14.96
CA TYR A 90 17.86 -2.39 14.07
C TYR A 90 16.91 -1.51 14.89
N LYS A 91 17.19 -0.20 14.94
CA LYS A 91 16.44 0.76 15.76
C LYS A 91 15.21 1.34 15.05
N THR A 92 15.30 1.55 13.74
CA THR A 92 14.27 2.26 12.98
C THR A 92 14.30 1.83 11.52
N VAL A 93 13.12 1.74 10.91
CA VAL A 93 12.95 1.53 9.48
C VAL A 93 12.24 2.75 8.90
N LEU A 94 12.81 3.30 7.83
CA LEU A 94 12.19 4.38 7.07
C LEU A 94 11.79 3.83 5.71
N ASN A 95 10.50 3.62 5.50
CA ASN A 95 9.95 3.34 4.17
C ASN A 95 9.69 4.67 3.45
N SER A 96 10.05 4.73 2.17
CA SER A 96 9.94 5.95 1.36
C SER A 96 8.80 5.89 0.33
N GLU A 97 7.82 5.02 0.57
CA GLU A 97 6.56 4.99 -0.18
C GLU A 97 5.86 6.35 -0.15
N PRO A 98 5.10 6.73 -1.19
CA PRO A 98 4.38 7.99 -1.18
C PRO A 98 3.25 7.97 -0.15
N MET A 99 3.04 9.12 0.50
CA MET A 99 1.88 9.37 1.34
C MET A 99 0.82 10.13 0.55
N PHE A 100 -0.44 9.85 0.84
CA PHE A 100 -1.57 10.42 0.10
C PHE A 100 -2.27 11.51 0.89
N SER A 101 -2.71 12.55 0.18
CA SER A 101 -3.63 13.58 0.67
C SER A 101 -4.93 12.98 1.15
N ARG A 102 -5.50 13.47 2.26
CA ARG A 102 -6.76 12.94 2.79
C ARG A 102 -8.01 13.43 2.04
N HIS A 103 -7.90 14.57 1.36
CA HIS A 103 -8.96 15.14 0.55
C HIS A 103 -8.36 16.02 -0.57
N PRO A 104 -9.12 16.36 -1.63
CA PRO A 104 -8.66 17.29 -2.65
C PRO A 104 -8.18 18.61 -2.04
N GLY A 105 -7.02 19.10 -2.50
CA GLY A 105 -6.41 20.34 -2.01
C GLY A 105 -5.70 20.25 -0.66
N ASP A 106 -5.59 19.08 -0.05
CA ASP A 106 -4.85 18.88 1.20
C ASP A 106 -3.33 19.04 0.98
N GLN A 107 -2.74 20.01 1.69
CA GLN A 107 -1.31 20.34 1.64
C GLN A 107 -0.54 19.79 2.85
N ASN A 108 -1.20 19.04 3.73
CA ASN A 108 -0.55 18.48 4.91
C ASN A 108 0.38 17.32 4.53
N LYS A 109 1.45 17.17 5.31
CA LYS A 109 2.40 16.06 5.19
C LYS A 109 2.09 15.03 6.25
N TYR A 110 1.84 13.80 5.82
CA TYR A 110 1.52 12.68 6.70
C TYR A 110 2.72 11.74 6.83
N ILE A 111 2.84 11.12 7.99
CA ILE A 111 3.77 10.02 8.25
C ILE A 111 2.95 8.83 8.70
N TYR A 112 3.11 7.70 8.01
CA TYR A 112 2.47 6.45 8.40
C TYR A 112 3.43 5.67 9.30
N THR A 113 2.99 5.41 10.53
CA THR A 113 3.79 4.72 11.57
C THR A 113 3.47 3.22 11.67
N GLY A 114 2.54 2.73 10.87
CA GLY A 114 2.10 1.34 10.89
C GLY A 114 1.31 0.98 9.63
N SER A 115 0.92 -0.29 9.55
CA SER A 115 0.08 -0.84 8.49
C SER A 115 -0.97 -1.75 9.11
N ILE A 116 -2.03 -2.03 8.35
CA ILE A 116 -3.12 -2.92 8.75
C ILE A 116 -2.95 -4.26 8.06
N GLY A 117 -3.09 -5.35 8.81
CA GLY A 117 -3.10 -6.69 8.24
C GLY A 117 -4.32 -6.89 7.35
N LYS A 118 -4.13 -7.41 6.13
CA LYS A 118 -5.22 -7.71 5.22
C LYS A 118 -5.42 -9.22 5.11
N VAL A 119 -6.64 -9.67 5.40
CA VAL A 119 -7.09 -11.04 5.11
C VAL A 119 -8.19 -10.98 4.06
N LEU A 120 -8.09 -11.83 3.04
CA LEU A 120 -9.13 -11.96 2.01
C LEU A 120 -9.81 -13.33 2.16
N PRO A 121 -10.91 -13.44 2.93
CA PRO A 121 -11.64 -14.70 3.04
C PRO A 121 -12.38 -15.01 1.74
N GLY A 122 -12.25 -16.25 1.26
CA GLY A 122 -12.98 -16.76 0.10
C GLY A 122 -13.99 -17.83 0.51
N PHE A 123 -15.24 -17.71 0.07
CA PHE A 123 -16.31 -18.66 0.36
C PHE A 123 -16.83 -19.31 -0.91
N LEU A 124 -16.90 -20.63 -0.94
CA LEU A 124 -17.54 -21.40 -2.02
C LEU A 124 -18.91 -21.90 -1.54
N CYS A 125 -19.98 -21.31 -2.05
CA CYS A 125 -21.36 -21.72 -1.74
C CYS A 125 -21.85 -22.77 -2.74
N TYR A 126 -21.60 -24.05 -2.44
CA TYR A 126 -22.04 -25.16 -3.27
C TYR A 126 -23.27 -25.86 -2.67
N GLY A 127 -24.38 -25.76 -3.40
CA GLY A 127 -25.68 -26.29 -2.99
C GLY A 127 -25.97 -27.71 -3.50
N LYS A 128 -27.25 -28.08 -3.48
CA LYS A 128 -27.77 -29.32 -4.06
C LYS A 128 -28.88 -28.99 -5.05
N GLU A 129 -28.75 -29.46 -6.29
CA GLU A 129 -29.72 -29.24 -7.35
C GLU A 129 -31.05 -29.97 -7.07
N THR A 130 -32.15 -29.36 -7.50
CA THR A 130 -33.50 -29.92 -7.41
C THR A 130 -34.40 -29.29 -8.47
N HIS A 131 -35.57 -29.90 -8.72
CA HIS A 131 -36.61 -29.29 -9.54
C HIS A 131 -37.22 -28.08 -8.84
N VAL A 132 -37.57 -27.01 -9.57
CA VAL A 132 -38.13 -25.77 -8.99
C VAL A 132 -39.46 -25.98 -8.24
N GLY A 133 -40.20 -27.03 -8.60
CA GLY A 133 -41.42 -27.46 -7.90
C GLY A 133 -41.17 -28.24 -6.60
N GLU A 134 -39.92 -28.61 -6.30
CA GLU A 134 -39.51 -29.37 -5.12
C GLU A 134 -38.40 -28.61 -4.35
N PRO A 135 -38.67 -27.40 -3.84
CA PRO A 135 -37.65 -26.52 -3.26
C PRO A 135 -36.97 -27.11 -2.02
N PHE A 136 -37.61 -28.03 -1.31
CA PHE A 136 -37.05 -28.68 -0.11
C PHE A 136 -36.14 -29.88 -0.40
N ALA A 137 -36.05 -30.36 -1.64
CA ALA A 137 -35.19 -31.49 -2.00
C ALA A 137 -33.75 -31.09 -2.37
N GLY A 138 -33.49 -29.78 -2.47
CA GLY A 138 -32.20 -29.17 -2.78
C GLY A 138 -31.78 -28.07 -1.80
N LEU A 139 -30.66 -27.44 -2.10
CA LEU A 139 -30.11 -26.30 -1.35
C LEU A 139 -29.57 -25.28 -2.34
N ASN A 140 -30.00 -24.03 -2.23
CA ASN A 140 -29.59 -22.97 -3.14
C ASN A 140 -28.28 -22.32 -2.67
N GLY A 141 -27.23 -22.37 -3.48
CA GLY A 141 -25.96 -21.70 -3.17
C GLY A 141 -26.09 -20.18 -3.03
N SER A 142 -27.01 -19.55 -3.74
CA SER A 142 -27.30 -18.11 -3.62
C SER A 142 -27.89 -17.77 -2.25
N TYR A 143 -28.70 -18.67 -1.69
CA TYR A 143 -29.26 -18.49 -0.35
C TYR A 143 -28.15 -18.58 0.71
N MET A 144 -27.22 -19.53 0.58
CA MET A 144 -26.06 -19.64 1.47
C MET A 144 -25.19 -18.38 1.41
N ALA A 145 -24.91 -17.86 0.21
CA ALA A 145 -24.13 -16.65 0.02
C ALA A 145 -24.82 -15.43 0.67
N ALA A 146 -26.14 -15.31 0.53
CA ALA A 146 -26.90 -14.23 1.15
C ALA A 146 -26.81 -14.25 2.69
N LEU A 147 -26.82 -15.44 3.31
CA LEU A 147 -26.62 -15.56 4.76
C LEU A 147 -25.21 -15.13 5.17
N LEU A 148 -24.17 -15.54 4.43
CA LEU A 148 -22.81 -15.08 4.68
C LEU A 148 -22.69 -13.56 4.58
N THR A 149 -23.28 -12.96 3.54
CA THR A 149 -23.30 -11.50 3.42
C THR A 149 -24.01 -10.85 4.60
N ALA A 150 -25.16 -11.37 5.02
CA ALA A 150 -25.91 -10.82 6.15
C ALA A 150 -25.12 -10.86 7.48
N GLU A 151 -24.29 -11.88 7.69
CA GLU A 151 -23.44 -12.01 8.88
C GLU A 151 -22.19 -11.12 8.84
N LEU A 152 -21.67 -10.80 7.65
CA LEU A 152 -20.45 -10.00 7.50
C LEU A 152 -20.72 -8.51 7.35
N GLU A 153 -21.83 -8.15 6.70
CA GLU A 153 -22.15 -6.76 6.35
C GLU A 153 -22.29 -5.91 7.62
N LEU A 154 -21.37 -4.95 7.78
CA LEU A 154 -21.34 -4.00 8.91
C LEU A 154 -21.34 -4.68 10.29
N ASN A 155 -20.80 -5.90 10.39
CA ASN A 155 -20.70 -6.60 11.66
C ASN A 155 -19.60 -5.98 12.52
N THR A 156 -20.00 -5.29 13.59
CA THR A 156 -19.10 -4.60 14.52
C THR A 156 -18.23 -5.55 15.33
N ASP A 157 -18.62 -6.83 15.46
CA ASP A 157 -17.81 -7.85 16.14
C ASP A 157 -16.54 -8.19 15.33
N LEU A 158 -16.49 -7.77 14.05
CA LEU A 158 -15.35 -7.95 13.14
C LEU A 158 -14.48 -6.69 13.03
N CYS A 159 -14.80 -5.61 13.76
CA CYS A 159 -14.00 -4.39 13.76
C CYS A 159 -12.81 -4.50 14.72
N ASP A 160 -11.67 -3.95 14.29
CA ASP A 160 -10.55 -3.69 15.21
C ASP A 160 -10.89 -2.51 16.12
N ILE A 161 -10.51 -2.61 17.39
CA ILE A 161 -10.66 -1.52 18.37
C ILE A 161 -9.32 -0.80 18.49
N VAL A 162 -9.28 0.50 18.18
CA VAL A 162 -8.08 1.34 18.24
C VAL A 162 -8.36 2.53 19.15
N GLU A 163 -7.54 2.70 20.20
CA GLU A 163 -7.68 3.79 21.17
C GLU A 163 -9.06 3.86 21.87
N GLY A 164 -9.82 2.77 21.86
CA GLY A 164 -11.15 2.68 22.46
C GLY A 164 -12.30 2.98 21.49
N GLU A 165 -12.00 3.20 20.21
CA GLU A 165 -12.95 3.31 19.10
C GLU A 165 -12.95 2.07 18.22
#